data_AF-A0A9W4MDJ1-F1
#
_entry.id   AF-A0A9W4MDJ1-F1
#
_cell.length_a   1.000
_cell.length_b   1.000
_cell.length_c   1.000
_cell.angle_alpha   90.00
_cell.angle_beta   90.00
_cell.angle_gamma   90.00
#
_symmetry.space_group_name_H-M   'P 1'
#
loop_
_entity.id
_entity.type
_entity.pdbx_description
1 polymer ?
#
loop_
_entity_poly.entity_id
_entity_poly.type
_entity_poly.pdbx_seq_one_letter_code
_entity_poly.pdbx_strand_id
1 'polypeptide(L)'
;MATMNVSLPEPMKAWVERQAESGHYGNASDYIRDLIRKDQARKEAIAALQAAITKGVESGKPQPFDAAAFKLRMRDKHVIR
;
A
#
# COMPACT_ATOMS: atom_id res chain seq x y z
N MET A 1 -24.20 4.77 -10.40
CA MET A 1 -22.78 5.11 -10.64
C MET A 1 -22.69 6.51 -11.20
N ALA A 2 -21.67 7.28 -10.82
CA ALA A 2 -21.37 8.55 -11.48
C ALA A 2 -20.56 8.28 -12.76
N THR A 3 -20.86 9.00 -13.84
CA THR A 3 -20.15 8.87 -15.12
C THR A 3 -19.02 9.91 -15.17
N MET A 4 -17.83 9.48 -15.58
CA MET A 4 -16.67 10.36 -15.79
C MET A 4 -16.10 10.07 -17.18
N ASN A 5 -16.02 11.10 -18.03
CA ASN A 5 -15.39 11.00 -19.35
C ASN A 5 -13.92 11.38 -19.25
N VAL A 6 -13.04 10.56 -19.83
CA VAL A 6 -11.60 10.79 -19.84
C VAL A 6 -11.09 10.66 -21.27
N SER A 7 -10.41 11.69 -21.77
CA SER A 7 -9.75 11.64 -23.08
C SER A 7 -8.37 11.01 -22.94
N LEU A 8 -8.11 9.97 -23.71
CA LEU A 8 -6.83 9.27 -23.74
C LEU A 8 -6.20 9.37 -25.14
N PRO A 9 -4.88 9.57 -25.25
CA PRO A 9 -4.17 9.36 -26.50
C PRO A 9 -4.37 7.91 -27.01
N GLU A 10 -4.36 7.72 -28.32
CA GLU A 10 -4.61 6.42 -28.95
C GLU A 10 -3.76 5.27 -28.37
N PRO A 11 -2.44 5.45 -28.09
CA PRO A 11 -1.64 4.37 -27.50
C PRO A 11 -2.13 3.94 -26.10
N MET A 12 -2.63 4.89 -25.30
CA MET A 12 -3.15 4.61 -23.96
C MET A 12 -4.51 3.93 -24.02
N LYS A 13 -5.38 4.37 -24.93
CA LYS A 13 -6.67 3.72 -25.19
C LYS A 13 -6.46 2.26 -25.59
N ALA A 14 -5.61 2.00 -26.59
CA ALA A 14 -5.30 0.66 -27.06
C ALA A 14 -4.69 -0.22 -25.95
N TRP A 15 -3.89 0.37 -25.05
CA TRP A 15 -3.40 -0.35 -23.87
C TRP A 15 -4.54 -0.79 -22.95
N VAL A 16 -5.44 0.13 -22.58
CA VAL A 16 -6.57 -0.15 -21.69
C VAL A 16 -7.49 -1.22 -22.29
N GLU A 17 -7.77 -1.15 -23.58
CA GLU A 17 -8.60 -2.14 -24.29
C GLU A 17 -7.96 -3.54 -24.24
N ARG A 18 -6.66 -3.67 -24.51
CA ARG A 18 -5.95 -4.97 -24.37
C ARG A 18 -5.99 -5.52 -22.95
N GLN A 19 -5.91 -4.65 -21.93
CA GLN A 19 -6.03 -5.12 -20.55
C GLN A 19 -7.43 -5.65 -20.26
N ALA A 20 -8.47 -5.02 -20.80
CA ALA A 20 -9.85 -5.51 -20.69
C ALA A 20 -10.04 -6.86 -21.42
N GLU A 21 -9.41 -7.04 -22.58
CA GLU A 21 -9.49 -8.29 -23.36
C GLU A 21 -8.72 -9.46 -22.73
N SER A 22 -7.81 -9.20 -21.78
CA SER A 22 -6.99 -10.24 -21.12
C SER A 22 -7.77 -11.22 -20.22
N GLY A 23 -9.09 -11.08 -20.13
CA GLY A 23 -9.99 -11.91 -19.31
C GLY A 23 -10.00 -11.57 -17.81
N HIS A 24 -9.13 -10.67 -17.35
CA HIS A 24 -9.06 -10.25 -15.95
C HIS A 24 -10.06 -9.14 -15.59
N TYR A 25 -10.58 -8.42 -16.58
CA TYR A 25 -11.53 -7.32 -16.39
C TYR A 25 -12.70 -7.48 -17.35
N GLY A 26 -13.91 -7.05 -16.95
CA GLY A 26 -15.09 -7.15 -17.81
C GLY A 26 -15.17 -6.07 -18.89
N ASN A 27 -14.48 -4.94 -18.69
CA ASN A 27 -14.39 -3.83 -19.64
C ASN A 27 -13.28 -2.83 -19.23
N ALA A 28 -13.05 -1.83 -20.08
CA ALA A 28 -12.10 -0.74 -19.82
C ALA A 28 -12.37 0.01 -18.50
N SER A 29 -13.64 0.29 -18.17
CA SER A 29 -13.98 1.00 -16.92
C SER A 29 -13.66 0.16 -15.68
N ASP A 30 -13.74 -1.16 -15.77
CA ASP A 30 -13.36 -2.07 -14.67
C ASP A 30 -11.85 -1.99 -14.41
N TYR A 31 -11.04 -2.03 -15.47
CA TYR A 31 -9.60 -1.84 -15.38
C TYR A 31 -9.23 -0.48 -14.77
N ILE A 32 -9.83 0.60 -15.26
CA ILE A 32 -9.57 1.95 -14.72
C ILE A 32 -9.97 2.06 -13.25
N ARG A 33 -11.12 1.51 -12.85
CA ARG A 33 -11.54 1.51 -11.43
C ARG A 33 -10.57 0.73 -10.55
N ASP A 34 -10.04 -0.39 -11.03
CA ASP A 34 -9.02 -1.14 -10.29
C ASP A 34 -7.69 -0.36 -10.16
N LEU A 35 -7.24 0.30 -11.23
CA LEU A 35 -6.07 1.17 -11.16
C LEU A 35 -6.23 2.30 -10.13
N ILE A 36 -7.42 2.91 -10.05
CA ILE A 36 -7.71 3.95 -9.04
C ILE A 36 -7.63 3.36 -7.63
N ARG A 37 -8.19 2.17 -7.39
CA ARG A 37 -8.09 1.50 -6.07
C ARG A 37 -6.64 1.17 -5.71
N LYS A 38 -5.85 0.69 -6.68
CA LYS A 38 -4.42 0.41 -6.48
C LYS A 38 -3.62 1.68 -6.17
N ASP A 39 -3.92 2.79 -6.84
CA ASP A 39 -3.30 4.10 -6.55
C ASP A 39 -3.65 4.58 -5.13
N GLN A 40 -4.92 4.50 -4.74
CA GLN A 40 -5.37 4.85 -3.39
C GLN A 40 -4.67 3.99 -2.32
N ALA A 41 -4.71 2.66 -2.49
CA ALA A 41 -4.07 1.73 -1.56
C ALA A 41 -2.55 1.97 -1.44
N ARG A 42 -1.88 2.26 -2.57
CA ARG A 42 -0.45 2.60 -2.57
C ARG A 42 -0.19 3.90 -1.79
N LYS A 43 -0.99 4.94 -2.00
CA LYS A 43 -0.86 6.22 -1.29
C LYS A 43 -1.09 6.06 0.21
N GLU A 44 -2.11 5.29 0.59
CA GLU A 44 -2.39 4.96 1.99
C GLU A 44 -1.24 4.19 2.64
N ALA A 45 -0.70 3.17 1.96
CA ALA A 45 0.44 2.40 2.45
C ALA A 45 1.69 3.27 2.65
N ILE A 46 1.98 4.17 1.71
CA ILE A 46 3.09 5.13 1.83
C ILE A 46 2.86 6.09 2.99
N ALA A 47 1.65 6.64 3.13
CA ALA A 47 1.31 7.54 4.23
C ALA A 47 1.46 6.84 5.60
N ALA A 48 1.00 5.60 5.72
CA ALA A 48 1.14 4.79 6.93
C ALA A 48 2.62 4.53 7.27
N LEU A 49 3.44 4.17 6.27
CA LEU A 49 4.87 3.98 6.46
C LEU A 49 5.56 5.27 6.90
N GLN A 50 5.25 6.39 6.24
CA GLN A 50 5.83 7.68 6.59
C GLN A 50 5.46 8.11 8.01
N ALA A 51 4.20 7.91 8.41
CA ALA A 51 3.76 8.19 9.78
C ALA A 51 4.49 7.31 10.81
N ALA A 52 4.70 6.02 10.52
CA ALA A 52 5.45 5.12 11.40
C ALA A 52 6.93 5.54 11.52
N ILE A 53 7.56 5.99 10.43
CA ILE A 53 8.93 6.51 10.43
C ILE A 53 8.99 7.80 11.26
N THR A 54 8.10 8.75 11.03
CA THR A 54 8.04 10.00 11.81
C THR A 54 7.89 9.70 13.30
N LYS A 55 6.96 8.82 13.68
CA LYS A 55 6.80 8.38 15.07
C LYS A 55 8.09 7.76 15.63
N GLY A 56 8.82 6.99 14.84
CA GLY A 56 10.12 6.42 15.23
C GLY A 56 11.19 7.49 15.46
N VAL A 57 11.29 8.47 14.55
CA VAL A 57 12.24 9.60 14.67
C VAL A 57 11.92 10.46 15.89
N GLU A 58 10.64 10.71 16.15
CA GLU A 58 10.17 11.49 17.29
C GLU A 58 10.19 10.71 18.62
N SER A 59 10.43 9.39 18.59
CA SER A 59 10.45 8.53 19.79
C SER A 59 11.65 8.77 20.72
N GLY A 60 12.60 9.62 20.31
CA GLY A 60 13.77 10.01 21.08
C GLY A 60 15.07 9.52 20.46
N LYS A 61 16.17 9.64 21.22
CA LYS A 61 17.50 9.26 20.72
C LYS A 61 17.60 7.74 20.55
N PRO A 62 18.16 7.25 19.43
CA PRO A 62 18.39 5.82 19.25
C PRO A 62 19.35 5.30 20.32
N GLN A 63 19.11 4.07 20.76
CA GLN A 63 19.94 3.37 21.73
C GLN A 63 20.49 2.07 21.12
N PRO A 64 21.66 1.57 21.59
CA PRO A 64 22.16 0.26 21.19
C PRO A 64 21.13 -0.84 21.45
N PHE A 65 20.98 -1.77 20.51
CA PHE A 65 20.00 -2.85 20.61
C PHE A 65 20.68 -4.21 20.84
N ASP A 66 20.42 -4.82 22.00
CA ASP A 66 20.79 -6.20 22.29
C ASP A 66 19.57 -7.12 22.12
N ALA A 67 19.60 -7.92 21.05
CA ALA A 67 18.51 -8.83 20.72
C ALA A 67 18.35 -9.99 21.73
N ALA A 68 19.43 -10.46 22.34
CA ALA A 68 19.38 -11.56 23.30
C ALA A 68 18.74 -11.10 24.61
N ALA A 69 19.19 -9.96 25.13
CA ALA A 69 18.61 -9.33 26.32
C ALA A 69 17.13 -8.95 26.09
N PHE A 70 16.80 -8.43 24.90
CA PHE A 70 15.41 -8.13 24.54
C PHE A 70 14.51 -9.38 24.59
N LYS A 71 14.94 -10.49 23.97
CA LYS A 71 14.15 -11.73 23.93
C LYS A 71 13.93 -12.31 25.33
N LEU A 72 14.97 -12.32 26.17
CA LEU A 72 14.85 -12.78 27.57
C LEU A 72 13.79 -11.95 28.31
N ARG A 73 13.90 -10.61 28.23
CA ARG A 73 12.93 -9.69 28.83
C ARG A 73 11.50 -9.89 28.33
N MET A 74 11.30 -10.13 27.03
CA MET A 74 9.96 -10.38 26.47
C MET A 74 9.38 -11.71 26.96
N ARG A 75 10.20 -12.76 27.10
CA ARG A 75 9.75 -14.04 27.66
C ARG A 75 9.33 -13.88 29.11
N ASP A 76 10.13 -13.20 29.93
CA ASP A 76 9.79 -12.97 31.34
C ASP A 76 8.50 -12.15 31.50
N LYS A 77 8.29 -11.16 30.61
CA LYS A 77 7.12 -10.28 30.64
C LYS A 77 5.82 -10.94 30.16
N HIS A 78 5.92 -11.89 29.23
CA HIS A 78 4.75 -12.47 28.53
C HIS A 78 4.56 -13.97 28.76
N VAL A 79 5.41 -14.62 29.56
CA VAL A 79 5.10 -15.95 30.10
C VAL A 79 3.87 -15.82 30.98
N ILE A 80 2.75 -16.34 30.46
CA ILE A 80 1.54 -16.58 31.22
C ILE A 80 1.91 -17.67 32.23
N ARG A 81 1.85 -17.35 33.53
CA ARG A 81 1.88 -18.36 34.59
C ARG A 81 0.56 -19.09 34.65
#